data_AF-A0A838P669-F1
#
_entry.id   AF-A0A838P669-F1
#
_cell.length_a   1.000
_cell.length_b   1.000
_cell.length_c   1.000
_cell.angle_alpha   90.00
_cell.angle_beta   90.00
_cell.angle_gamma   90.00
#
_symmetry.space_group_name_H-M   'P 1'
#
loop_
_entity.id
_entity.type
_entity.pdbx_description
1 polymer ?
#
loop_
_entity_poly.entity_id
_entity_poly.type
_entity_poly.pdbx_seq_one_letter_code
_entity_poly.pdbx_strand_id
1 'polypeptide(L)'
;MKAKSTRAQTDLIRTIAAVRKSKGLTQAALAANLGMPQAQISRVERGLNVPQLDTLQNLAGALDLQLMLIPRALGPVVRALIADYTSGDRSPAEPPTEERPLYRIQAEETADGGTRAERADALE
;
A
#
# COMPACT_ATOMS: atom_id res chain seq x y z
N MET A 1 3.56 37.55 -8.29
CA MET A 1 4.53 36.78 -9.10
C MET A 1 4.20 35.30 -8.97
N LYS A 2 3.88 34.58 -10.06
CA LYS A 2 3.69 33.13 -10.00
C LYS A 2 5.07 32.49 -9.79
N ALA A 3 5.27 31.81 -8.66
CA ALA A 3 6.50 31.08 -8.41
C ALA A 3 6.72 30.05 -9.54
N LYS A 4 7.96 29.96 -10.03
CA LYS A 4 8.39 28.96 -11.01
C LYS A 4 8.08 27.57 -10.41
N SER A 5 7.26 26.77 -11.09
CA SER A 5 6.86 25.43 -10.61
C SER A 5 8.10 24.61 -10.26
N THR A 6 8.11 24.01 -9.07
CA THR A 6 9.23 23.17 -8.65
C THR A 6 9.23 21.87 -9.43
N ARG A 7 10.41 21.21 -9.54
CA ARG A 7 10.52 19.91 -10.18
C ARG A 7 9.57 18.88 -9.55
N ALA A 8 9.54 18.85 -8.21
CA ALA A 8 8.65 17.97 -7.45
C ALA A 8 7.18 18.19 -7.78
N GLN A 9 6.73 19.45 -7.89
CA GLN A 9 5.36 19.78 -8.26
C GLN A 9 5.04 19.30 -9.68
N THR A 10 5.97 19.47 -10.62
CA THR A 10 5.79 19.02 -12.01
C THR A 10 5.69 17.50 -12.10
N ASP A 11 6.52 16.78 -11.35
CA ASP A 11 6.52 15.31 -11.30
C ASP A 11 5.21 14.78 -10.70
N LEU A 12 4.71 15.44 -9.64
CA LEU A 12 3.42 15.11 -9.02
C LEU A 12 2.25 15.26 -10.00
N ILE A 13 2.18 16.39 -10.70
CA ILE A 13 1.14 16.67 -11.69
C ILE A 13 1.17 15.65 -12.82
N ARG A 14 2.37 15.32 -13.32
CA ARG A 14 2.55 14.30 -14.36
C ARG A 14 2.09 12.93 -13.88
N THR A 15 2.39 12.56 -12.64
CA THR A 15 1.98 11.29 -12.04
C THR A 15 0.46 11.18 -11.95
N ILE A 16 -0.21 12.21 -11.43
CA ILE A 16 -1.69 12.28 -11.36
C ILE A 16 -2.31 12.09 -12.76
N ALA A 17 -1.83 12.85 -13.74
CA ALA A 17 -2.36 12.77 -15.10
C ALA A 17 -2.09 11.42 -15.78
N ALA A 18 -0.93 10.82 -15.53
CA ALA A 18 -0.57 9.50 -16.07
C ALA A 18 -1.44 8.40 -15.48
N VAL A 19 -1.61 8.37 -14.15
CA VAL A 19 -2.42 7.35 -13.46
C VAL A 19 -3.90 7.49 -13.79
N ARG A 20 -4.42 8.71 -13.90
CA ARG A 20 -5.80 8.92 -14.39
C ARG A 20 -5.99 8.28 -15.77
N LYS A 21 -5.04 8.50 -16.68
CA LYS A 21 -5.09 7.95 -18.05
C LYS A 21 -4.95 6.43 -18.07
N SER A 22 -4.06 5.84 -17.27
CA SER A 22 -3.91 4.38 -17.20
C SER A 22 -5.18 3.71 -16.66
N LYS A 23 -5.95 4.40 -15.81
CA LYS A 23 -7.27 3.96 -15.32
C LYS A 23 -8.42 4.22 -16.30
N GLY A 24 -8.15 4.75 -17.50
CA GLY A 24 -9.19 5.05 -18.50
C GLY A 24 -10.16 6.18 -18.11
N LEU A 25 -9.83 6.96 -17.06
CA LEU A 25 -10.72 8.00 -16.56
C LEU A 25 -10.56 9.29 -17.38
N THR A 26 -11.68 9.92 -17.73
CA THR A 26 -11.65 11.30 -18.25
C THR A 26 -11.44 12.30 -17.11
N GLN A 27 -11.06 13.54 -17.42
CA GLN A 27 -10.99 14.60 -16.40
C GLN A 27 -12.36 14.86 -15.77
N ALA A 28 -13.44 14.77 -16.55
CA ALA A 28 -14.80 14.94 -16.06
C ALA A 28 -15.22 13.79 -15.13
N ALA A 29 -14.87 12.55 -15.45
CA ALA A 29 -15.15 11.39 -14.60
C ALA A 29 -14.41 11.49 -13.26
N LEU A 30 -13.11 11.84 -13.27
CA LEU A 30 -12.36 12.05 -12.03
C LEU A 30 -12.94 13.20 -11.21
N ALA A 31 -13.35 14.29 -11.86
CA ALA A 31 -13.95 15.43 -11.19
C ALA A 31 -15.29 15.06 -10.53
N ALA A 32 -16.14 14.28 -11.22
CA ALA A 32 -17.40 13.77 -10.69
C ALA A 32 -17.19 12.87 -9.47
N ASN A 33 -16.22 11.94 -9.52
CA ASN A 33 -15.88 11.07 -8.39
C ASN A 33 -15.46 11.86 -7.14
N LEU A 34 -14.89 13.05 -7.35
CA LEU A 34 -14.38 13.91 -6.29
C LEU A 34 -15.34 15.03 -5.88
N GLY A 35 -16.52 15.13 -6.50
CA GLY A 35 -17.45 16.24 -6.27
C GLY A 35 -16.86 17.61 -6.64
N MET A 36 -15.95 17.67 -7.63
CA MET A 36 -15.26 18.89 -8.05
C MET A 36 -15.60 19.30 -9.49
N PRO A 37 -15.42 20.58 -9.88
CA PRO A 37 -15.54 20.99 -11.28
C PRO A 37 -14.43 20.41 -12.17
N GLN A 38 -14.77 19.94 -13.38
CA GLN A 38 -13.78 19.44 -14.35
C GLN A 38 -12.69 20.48 -14.68
N ALA A 39 -13.05 21.76 -14.72
CA ALA A 39 -12.12 22.85 -14.92
C ALA A 39 -11.03 22.93 -13.84
N GLN A 40 -11.31 22.46 -12.61
CA GLN A 40 -10.31 22.38 -11.53
C GLN A 40 -9.29 21.29 -11.81
N ILE A 41 -9.73 20.09 -12.20
CA ILE A 41 -8.83 18.99 -12.62
C ILE A 41 -7.96 19.42 -13.81
N SER A 42 -8.56 20.07 -14.82
CA SER A 42 -7.82 20.60 -15.98
C SER A 42 -6.75 21.63 -15.58
N ARG A 43 -7.03 22.52 -14.62
CA ARG A 43 -6.02 23.48 -14.13
C ARG A 43 -4.89 22.80 -13.36
N VAL A 44 -5.20 21.78 -12.55
CA VAL A 44 -4.20 20.99 -11.84
C VAL A 44 -3.28 20.27 -12.84
N GLU A 45 -3.84 19.55 -13.80
CA GLU A 45 -3.06 18.78 -14.79
C GLU A 45 -2.20 19.66 -15.72
N ARG A 46 -2.58 20.92 -15.92
CA ARG A 46 -1.79 21.90 -16.67
C ARG A 46 -0.77 22.66 -15.80
N GLY A 47 -0.71 22.38 -14.51
CA GLY A 47 0.15 23.10 -13.56
C GLY A 47 -0.22 24.57 -13.36
N LEU A 48 -1.45 24.95 -13.70
CA LEU A 48 -1.95 26.31 -13.50
C LEU A 48 -2.43 26.54 -12.06
N ASN A 49 -2.72 25.46 -11.33
CA ASN A 49 -3.08 25.50 -9.92
C ASN A 49 -2.36 24.39 -9.17
N VAL A 50 -1.77 24.72 -8.02
CA VAL A 50 -1.22 23.72 -7.10
C VAL A 50 -2.37 23.29 -6.20
N PRO A 51 -2.76 22.00 -6.19
CA PRO A 51 -3.77 21.54 -5.26
C PRO A 51 -3.29 21.77 -3.82
N GLN A 52 -4.20 22.18 -2.93
CA GLN A 52 -3.92 22.14 -1.50
C GLN A 52 -3.76 20.69 -1.05
N LEU A 53 -3.17 20.48 0.13
CA LEU A 53 -2.88 19.14 0.63
C LEU A 53 -4.13 18.26 0.68
N ASP A 54 -5.28 18.79 1.09
CA ASP A 54 -6.54 18.04 1.14
C ASP A 54 -7.04 17.64 -0.25
N THR A 55 -7.00 18.56 -1.21
CA THR A 55 -7.30 18.24 -2.62
C THR A 55 -6.34 17.19 -3.17
N LEU A 56 -5.06 17.28 -2.81
CA LEU A 56 -4.05 16.33 -3.25
C LEU A 56 -4.29 14.93 -2.65
N GLN A 57 -4.65 14.84 -1.37
CA GLN A 57 -5.02 13.59 -0.71
C GLN A 57 -6.25 12.96 -1.37
N ASN A 58 -7.28 13.77 -1.66
CA ASN A 58 -8.48 13.29 -2.36
C ASN A 58 -8.16 12.78 -3.76
N LEU A 59 -7.33 13.52 -4.52
CA LEU A 59 -6.86 13.10 -5.84
C LEU A 59 -6.08 11.78 -5.76
N ALA A 60 -5.19 11.64 -4.79
CA ALA A 60 -4.41 10.44 -4.58
C ALA A 60 -5.33 9.25 -4.26
N GLY A 61 -6.27 9.39 -3.33
CA GLY A 61 -7.24 8.36 -2.98
C GLY A 61 -8.11 7.92 -4.15
N ALA A 62 -8.68 8.87 -4.91
CA ALA A 62 -9.47 8.53 -6.10
C ALA A 62 -8.65 7.86 -7.22
N LEU A 63 -7.32 8.05 -7.21
CA LEU A 63 -6.40 7.42 -8.15
C LEU A 63 -5.70 6.19 -7.57
N ASP A 64 -6.06 5.72 -6.37
CA ASP A 64 -5.41 4.61 -5.67
C ASP A 64 -3.89 4.82 -5.54
N LEU A 65 -3.52 6.01 -5.11
CA LEU A 65 -2.14 6.42 -4.85
C LEU A 65 -1.99 6.77 -3.38
N GLN A 66 -0.80 6.50 -2.85
CA GLN A 66 -0.41 6.89 -1.50
C GLN A 66 0.58 8.05 -1.53
N LEU A 67 0.33 9.07 -0.71
CA LEU A 67 1.30 10.15 -0.47
C LEU A 67 2.26 9.71 0.63
N MET A 68 3.57 9.80 0.37
CA MET A 68 4.61 9.43 1.31
C MET A 68 5.76 10.44 1.26
N LEU A 69 6.28 10.79 2.42
CA LEU A 69 7.54 11.50 2.54
C LEU A 69 8.67 10.49 2.67
N ILE A 70 9.71 10.66 1.86
CA ILE A 70 10.90 9.81 1.91
C ILE A 70 12.15 10.67 2.12
N PRO A 71 13.19 10.15 2.80
CA PRO A 71 14.49 10.81 2.84
C PRO A 71 15.01 11.08 1.44
N ARG A 72 15.51 12.31 1.19
CA ARG A 72 15.97 12.74 -0.15
C ARG A 72 17.05 11.82 -0.74
N ALA A 73 17.92 11.26 0.10
CA ALA A 73 18.96 10.32 -0.29
C ALA A 73 18.41 9.01 -0.89
N LEU A 74 17.20 8.58 -0.47
CA LEU A 74 16.58 7.34 -0.92
C LEU A 74 15.73 7.49 -2.20
N GLY A 75 15.56 8.72 -2.70
CA GLY A 75 14.74 8.99 -3.88
C GLY A 75 15.11 8.14 -5.12
N PRO A 76 16.40 8.00 -5.49
CA PRO A 76 16.79 7.14 -6.61
C PRO A 76 16.45 5.66 -6.40
N VAL A 77 16.64 5.15 -5.18
CA VAL A 77 16.37 3.74 -4.83
C VAL A 77 14.89 3.44 -4.91
N VAL A 78 14.04 4.29 -4.30
CA VAL A 78 12.58 4.13 -4.37
C VAL A 78 12.08 4.16 -5.81
N ARG A 79 12.62 5.06 -6.65
CA ARG A 79 12.26 5.10 -8.08
C ARG A 79 12.67 3.83 -8.83
N ALA A 80 13.84 3.28 -8.54
CA ALA A 80 14.28 2.02 -9.16
C ALA A 80 13.37 0.85 -8.77
N LEU A 81 12.97 0.76 -7.49
CA LEU A 81 12.03 -0.25 -7.01
C LEU A 81 10.64 -0.12 -7.64
N ILE A 82 10.11 1.10 -7.77
CA ILE A 82 8.83 1.34 -8.45
C ILE A 82 8.92 0.93 -9.92
N ALA A 83 10.00 1.30 -10.62
CA ALA A 83 10.20 0.95 -12.02
C ALA A 83 10.25 -0.58 -12.22
N ASP A 84 11.06 -1.28 -11.43
CA ASP A 84 11.18 -2.75 -11.40
C ASP A 84 9.82 -3.43 -11.22
N TYR A 85 9.06 -2.96 -10.23
CA TYR A 85 7.71 -3.45 -9.95
C TYR A 85 6.74 -3.23 -11.13
N THR A 86 6.76 -2.06 -11.74
CA THR A 86 5.86 -1.74 -12.87
C THR A 86 6.26 -2.41 -14.18
N SER A 87 7.50 -2.86 -14.32
CA SER A 87 7.99 -3.56 -15.51
C SER A 87 7.57 -5.04 -15.58
N GLY A 88 6.87 -5.55 -14.56
CA GLY A 88 6.22 -6.87 -14.60
C GLY A 88 7.13 -8.05 -14.25
N ASP A 89 8.37 -7.82 -13.82
CA ASP A 89 9.32 -8.89 -13.43
C ASP A 89 9.13 -9.36 -11.97
N ARG A 90 8.44 -8.55 -11.16
CA ARG A 90 8.05 -8.90 -9.78
C ARG A 90 6.59 -8.58 -9.55
N SER A 91 5.74 -9.60 -9.56
CA SER A 91 4.43 -9.52 -8.89
C SER A 91 4.67 -9.12 -7.44
N PRO A 92 3.89 -8.21 -6.83
CA PRO A 92 3.97 -8.00 -5.38
C PRO A 92 3.79 -9.38 -4.76
N ALA A 93 4.82 -9.86 -4.06
CA ALA A 93 4.57 -10.89 -3.07
C ALA A 93 3.39 -10.36 -2.23
N GLU A 94 2.34 -11.17 -2.12
CA GLU A 94 1.21 -10.88 -1.26
C GLU A 94 1.74 -10.24 0.02
N PRO A 95 1.17 -9.11 0.49
CA PRO A 95 1.58 -8.56 1.78
C PRO A 95 1.55 -9.72 2.77
N PRO A 96 2.59 -9.93 3.61
CA PRO A 96 2.64 -11.08 4.48
C PRO A 96 1.37 -11.07 5.31
N THR A 97 0.42 -11.93 4.94
CA THR A 97 -0.82 -12.13 5.68
C THR A 97 -0.43 -13.08 6.79
N GLU A 98 0.38 -12.56 7.70
CA GLU A 98 0.81 -13.26 8.89
C GLU A 98 0.20 -12.56 10.08
N GLU A 99 -1.12 -12.64 10.21
CA GLU A 99 -1.69 -12.83 11.53
C GLU A 99 -1.34 -14.27 11.96
N ARG A 100 -0.08 -14.49 12.34
CA ARG A 100 0.30 -15.71 13.06
C ARG A 100 -0.25 -15.57 14.47
N PRO A 101 -1.24 -16.37 14.91
CA PRO A 101 -1.69 -16.33 16.29
C PRO A 101 -0.50 -16.72 17.19
N LEU A 102 -0.19 -15.85 18.16
CA LEU A 102 1.06 -15.89 18.94
C LEU A 102 1.14 -17.04 19.96
N TYR A 103 0.12 -17.89 20.07
CA TYR A 103 0.12 -19.02 21.01
C TYR A 103 -0.58 -20.23 20.38
N ARG A 104 0.22 -21.21 19.94
CA ARG A 104 -0.22 -22.61 19.89
C ARG A 104 0.16 -23.19 21.23
N ILE A 105 -0.78 -23.23 22.17
CA ILE A 105 -0.61 -24.04 23.37
C ILE A 105 -0.48 -25.48 22.85
N GLN A 106 0.71 -26.06 22.99
CA GLN A 106 0.89 -27.49 22.89
C GLN A 106 0.07 -28.07 24.04
N ALA A 107 -1.09 -28.66 23.74
CA ALA A 107 -1.71 -29.55 24.69
C ALA A 107 -0.72 -30.70 24.86
N GLU A 108 -0.02 -30.72 25.99
CA GLU A 108 0.80 -31.85 26.39
C GLU A 108 -0.10 -33.09 26.37
N GLU A 109 0.27 -34.01 25.49
CA GLU A 109 -0.29 -35.34 25.37
C GLU A 109 0.04 -36.09 26.67
N THR A 110 -0.89 -36.06 27.63
CA THR A 110 -0.78 -36.88 28.84
C THR A 110 -1.11 -38.32 28.49
N ALA A 111 -0.08 -39.06 28.06
CA ALA A 111 -0.10 -40.49 28.04
C ALA A 111 1.23 -41.00 28.61
N ASP A 112 1.24 -41.37 29.89
CA ASP A 112 1.82 -42.66 30.24
C ASP A 112 1.17 -43.26 31.48
N GLY A 113 0.80 -44.53 31.35
CA GLY A 113 0.08 -45.32 32.34
C GLY A 113 1.01 -45.98 33.34
N GLY A 114 0.46 -46.31 34.51
CA GLY A 114 1.19 -47.02 35.55
C GLY A 114 0.27 -47.69 36.56
N THR A 115 -0.62 -48.58 36.12
CA THR A 115 -1.30 -49.53 37.02
C THR A 115 -0.55 -50.85 37.00
N ARG A 116 0.38 -51.05 37.95
CA ARG A 116 0.97 -52.37 38.23
C ARG A 116 0.38 -52.91 39.52
N ALA A 117 -0.63 -53.77 39.36
CA ALA A 117 -1.09 -54.68 40.38
C ALA A 117 0.00 -55.75 40.61
N GLU A 118 0.56 -55.80 41.81
CA GLU A 118 1.36 -56.93 42.29
C GLU A 118 0.93 -57.28 43.71
N ARG A 119 -0.01 -58.22 43.84
CA ARG A 119 -0.19 -59.09 45.01
C ARG A 119 -0.95 -60.35 44.62
N ALA A 120 -0.22 -61.41 44.28
CA ALA A 120 -0.51 -62.81 44.63
C ALA A 120 0.49 -63.72 43.91
N ASP A 121 1.48 -64.22 44.65
CA ASP A 121 1.77 -65.66 44.78
C ASP A 121 3.12 -65.87 45.45
N ALA A 122 3.06 -66.21 46.75
CA ALA A 122 4.13 -66.89 47.47
C ALA A 122 3.46 -68.02 48.26
N LEU A 123 3.54 -69.23 47.70
CA LEU A 123 3.41 -70.51 48.39
C LEU A 123 4.83 -71.07 48.50
N GLU A 124 5.43 -70.98 49.69
CA GLU A 124 6.13 -72.05 50.44
C GLU A 124 6.59 -71.50 51.79
#